data_AF-A0A6S9FX91-F1
#
_entry.id   AF-A0A6S9FX91-F1
#
_cell.length_a   1.000
_cell.length_b   1.000
_cell.length_c   1.000
_cell.angle_alpha   90.00
_cell.angle_beta   90.00
_cell.angle_gamma   90.00
#
_symmetry.space_group_name_H-M   'P 1'
#
loop_
_entity.id
_entity.type
_entity.pdbx_description
1 polymer ?
#
loop_
_entity_poly.entity_id
_entity_poly.type
_entity_poly.pdbx_seq_one_letter_code
_entity_poly.pdbx_strand_id
1 'polypeptide(L)'
;MPGKMSFRLCALTLLLAGRISSAFVVSYQKTLLGCSSVSKPLSSLPAASIITALRAASTEELTPEEDALIIKRLEDEVMEISGVELEQLLSPAKVVNLEREIFQLKKELETTSNQARAAEIEEEIATKQTKANGEKRMYVQGWLKTLFVGQSVLSVVVAGFLSYGIVPFVEDVDISVRVLGFWFIWLFTIPSLRARKPAAGEKEALNWAFGLTPLTNLLAPFVTKDPVLIYWANLVVTAACYGYGLLLWKPSDAPAEADTTPGWVKDALKALDYGSGRERGARK
;
A
#
# COMPACT_ATOMS: atom_id res chain seq x y z
N MET A 1 -20.28 -21.11 34.22
CA MET A 1 -19.16 -20.68 35.10
C MET A 1 -18.12 -21.79 35.16
N PRO A 2 -16.83 -21.43 35.32
CA PRO A 2 -15.73 -22.01 34.54
C PRO A 2 -14.79 -22.91 35.37
N GLY A 3 -14.21 -23.92 34.71
CA GLY A 3 -13.08 -24.68 35.22
C GLY A 3 -11.76 -24.01 34.80
N LYS A 4 -11.13 -23.32 35.76
CA LYS A 4 -9.78 -22.75 35.66
C LYS A 4 -8.75 -23.86 35.82
N MET A 5 -7.73 -23.90 34.97
CA MET A 5 -6.42 -24.45 35.32
C MET A 5 -5.35 -23.37 35.14
N SER A 6 -4.72 -23.04 36.24
CA SER A 6 -3.54 -22.18 36.37
C SER A 6 -2.62 -22.90 37.34
N PHE A 7 -1.36 -23.13 36.95
CA PHE A 7 -0.16 -23.28 37.80
C PHE A 7 1.00 -23.54 36.82
N ARG A 8 1.84 -22.56 36.45
CA ARG A 8 2.97 -22.00 37.23
C ARG A 8 3.90 -23.07 37.81
N LEU A 9 4.94 -23.40 37.05
CA LEU A 9 6.32 -23.76 37.45
C LEU A 9 7.02 -24.05 36.10
N CYS A 10 7.99 -23.28 35.63
CA CYS A 10 9.35 -23.30 36.17
C CYS A 10 10.08 -22.07 35.66
N ALA A 11 10.22 -21.07 36.54
CA ALA A 11 11.25 -20.06 36.45
C ALA A 11 12.49 -20.66 37.13
N LEU A 12 13.48 -21.12 36.37
CA LEU A 12 14.84 -21.34 36.89
C LEU A 12 15.87 -21.61 35.78
N THR A 13 16.21 -20.61 34.97
CA THR A 13 17.58 -20.53 34.40
C THR A 13 17.95 -19.07 34.15
N LEU A 14 18.17 -18.37 35.26
CA LEU A 14 18.89 -17.10 35.29
C LEU A 14 20.40 -17.41 35.31
N LEU A 15 21.16 -16.51 34.69
CA LEU A 15 22.56 -16.14 35.00
C LEU A 15 23.70 -16.93 34.34
N LEU A 16 24.21 -16.35 33.26
CA LEU A 16 25.62 -15.99 33.04
C LEU A 16 25.58 -14.71 32.16
N ALA A 17 25.70 -13.49 32.71
CA ALA A 17 26.97 -12.75 32.86
C ALA A 17 27.86 -12.88 31.61
N GLY A 18 28.30 -11.85 30.88
CA GLY A 18 28.37 -10.41 31.11
C GLY A 18 29.60 -9.89 30.36
N ARG A 19 29.48 -8.70 29.76
CA ARG A 19 30.54 -7.82 29.20
C ARG A 19 31.25 -8.19 27.90
N ILE A 20 31.35 -7.17 27.03
CA ILE A 20 32.51 -6.59 26.30
C ILE A 20 31.94 -5.99 24.99
N SER A 21 31.68 -4.67 24.97
CA SER A 21 32.55 -3.61 24.43
C SER A 21 32.39 -3.36 22.92
N SER A 22 31.85 -2.18 22.61
CA SER A 22 32.33 -1.20 21.61
C SER A 22 32.89 -1.68 20.26
N ALA A 23 32.25 -1.24 19.16
CA ALA A 23 32.80 -0.79 17.86
C ALA A 23 31.78 -1.13 16.74
N PHE A 24 31.11 -0.16 16.13
CA PHE A 24 31.56 0.70 15.02
C PHE A 24 31.73 -0.04 13.68
N VAL A 25 31.24 0.65 12.63
CA VAL A 25 31.44 0.43 11.19
C VAL A 25 30.40 -0.43 10.46
N VAL A 26 29.37 0.28 9.98
CA VAL A 26 28.68 0.02 8.72
C VAL A 26 29.71 0.00 7.59
N SER A 27 29.83 -1.14 6.90
CA SER A 27 30.64 -1.30 5.69
C SER A 27 29.73 -1.71 4.54
N TYR A 28 29.36 -0.76 3.70
CA TYR A 28 28.80 -1.00 2.37
C TYR A 28 29.50 -0.06 1.38
N GLN A 29 30.65 -0.49 0.89
CA GLN A 29 31.32 0.15 -0.25
C GLN A 29 32.03 -0.90 -1.12
N LYS A 30 31.33 -1.38 -2.14
CA LYS A 30 31.86 -2.03 -3.35
C LYS A 30 30.64 -2.21 -4.26
N THR A 31 30.40 -1.39 -5.26
CA THR A 31 31.14 -1.40 -6.51
C THR A 31 30.56 -0.25 -7.33
N LEU A 32 31.39 0.69 -7.80
CA LEU A 32 31.22 1.48 -9.02
C LEU A 32 32.24 2.64 -9.00
N LEU A 33 33.50 2.33 -9.31
CA LEU A 33 34.42 3.33 -9.86
C LEU A 33 35.25 2.67 -10.95
N GLY A 34 34.98 3.10 -12.17
CA GLY A 34 35.71 2.80 -13.38
C GLY A 34 35.43 3.88 -14.40
N CYS A 35 35.62 5.15 -14.04
CA CYS A 35 35.79 6.22 -15.02
C CYS A 35 36.61 7.36 -14.42
N SER A 36 37.67 7.70 -15.16
CA SER A 36 38.76 8.58 -14.81
C SER A 36 38.34 10.04 -14.61
N SER A 37 39.08 10.74 -13.76
CA SER A 37 38.97 12.15 -13.43
C SER A 37 39.11 13.07 -14.65
N VAL A 38 38.10 13.90 -14.89
CA VAL A 38 38.23 15.13 -15.67
C VAL A 38 37.62 16.27 -14.83
N SER A 39 38.47 16.94 -14.05
CA SER A 39 38.10 18.17 -13.35
C SER A 39 38.07 19.33 -14.36
N LYS A 40 36.88 19.64 -14.90
CA LYS A 40 36.64 20.92 -15.59
C LYS A 40 36.34 22.00 -14.55
N PRO A 41 36.93 23.20 -14.66
CA PRO A 41 36.64 24.30 -13.75
C PRO A 41 35.18 24.76 -13.88
N LEU A 42 34.56 25.08 -12.72
CA LEU A 42 33.14 25.39 -12.52
C LEU A 42 32.63 26.60 -13.36
N SER A 43 33.53 27.37 -13.94
CA SER A 43 33.25 28.51 -14.83
C SER A 43 32.87 28.12 -16.26
N SER A 44 33.00 26.83 -16.63
CA SER A 44 32.83 26.35 -18.01
C SER A 44 31.55 25.55 -18.25
N LEU A 45 30.67 25.45 -17.26
CA LEU A 45 29.45 24.65 -17.33
C LEU A 45 28.23 25.54 -17.68
N PRO A 46 27.33 25.09 -18.59
CA PRO A 46 26.11 25.82 -18.89
C PRO A 46 25.25 25.93 -17.61
N ALA A 47 24.60 27.08 -17.39
CA ALA A 47 23.87 27.40 -16.16
C ALA A 47 22.89 26.29 -15.71
N ALA A 48 22.25 25.60 -16.66
CA ALA A 48 21.36 24.46 -16.41
C ALA A 48 22.04 23.25 -15.71
N SER A 49 23.32 23.02 -15.97
CA SER A 49 24.10 21.95 -15.34
C SER A 49 24.63 22.34 -13.96
N ILE A 50 24.88 23.64 -13.74
CA ILE A 50 25.22 24.19 -12.43
C ILE A 50 23.99 24.14 -11.52
N ILE A 51 22.80 24.47 -12.04
CA ILE A 51 21.52 24.33 -11.32
C ILE A 51 21.24 22.85 -11.02
N THR A 52 21.47 21.93 -11.97
CA THR A 52 21.30 20.48 -11.72
C THR A 52 22.30 19.95 -10.68
N ALA A 53 23.56 20.41 -10.70
CA ALA A 53 24.58 20.03 -9.73
C ALA A 53 24.35 20.66 -8.35
N LEU A 54 23.90 21.92 -8.28
CA LEU A 54 23.49 22.59 -7.04
C LEU A 54 22.23 21.93 -6.46
N ARG A 55 21.26 21.54 -7.31
CA ARG A 55 20.05 20.81 -6.90
C ARG A 55 20.35 19.39 -6.42
N ALA A 56 21.41 18.76 -6.94
CA ALA A 56 21.91 17.49 -6.42
C ALA A 56 22.68 17.67 -5.09
N ALA A 57 23.35 18.81 -4.89
CA ALA A 57 24.09 19.15 -3.68
C ALA A 57 23.21 19.72 -2.54
N SER A 58 22.02 20.25 -2.84
CA SER A 58 21.06 20.78 -1.86
C SER A 58 20.06 19.76 -1.34
N THR A 59 20.29 18.47 -1.58
CA THR A 59 19.62 17.38 -0.86
C THR A 59 20.22 17.27 0.55
N GLU A 60 20.04 18.32 1.36
CA GLU A 60 20.13 18.16 2.80
C GLU A 60 18.98 17.24 3.16
N GLU A 61 19.29 15.95 3.40
CA GLU A 61 18.28 14.97 3.76
C GLU A 61 17.55 15.49 4.99
N LEU A 62 16.23 15.68 4.83
CA LEU A 62 15.37 16.10 5.91
C LEU A 62 15.57 15.15 7.09
N THR A 63 15.73 15.67 8.30
CA THR A 63 15.94 14.78 9.44
C THR A 63 14.69 13.91 9.64
N PRO A 64 14.82 12.65 10.11
CA PRO A 64 13.67 11.78 10.33
C PRO A 64 12.61 12.38 11.26
N GLU A 65 13.03 13.24 12.20
CA GLU A 65 12.14 13.94 13.11
C GLU A 65 11.32 15.05 12.41
N GLU A 66 11.96 15.85 11.55
CA GLU A 66 11.27 16.87 10.76
C GLU A 66 10.26 16.25 9.80
N ASP A 67 10.61 15.12 9.19
CA ASP A 67 9.71 14.40 8.28
C ASP A 67 8.46 13.88 9.01
N ALA A 68 8.63 13.31 10.20
CA ALA A 68 7.52 12.86 11.03
C ALA A 68 6.58 14.01 11.43
N LEU A 69 7.13 15.20 11.72
CA LEU A 69 6.35 16.39 12.04
C LEU A 69 5.57 16.94 10.83
N ILE A 70 6.17 16.89 9.63
CA ILE A 70 5.48 17.26 8.39
C ILE A 70 4.30 16.32 8.13
N ILE A 71 4.52 15.01 8.25
CA ILE A 71 3.48 14.00 8.02
C ILE A 71 2.32 14.21 9.00
N LYS A 72 2.60 14.38 10.30
CA LYS A 72 1.56 14.60 11.31
C LYS A 72 0.75 15.86 11.05
N ARG A 73 1.43 16.98 10.74
CA ARG A 73 0.74 18.24 10.38
C ARG A 73 -0.16 18.04 9.17
N LEU A 74 0.35 17.33 8.17
CA LEU A 74 -0.37 17.07 6.93
C LEU A 74 -1.58 16.16 7.17
N GLU A 75 -1.46 15.16 8.04
CA GLU A 75 -2.58 14.32 8.47
C GLU A 75 -3.70 15.15 9.10
N ASP A 76 -3.35 16.04 10.04
CA ASP A 76 -4.31 16.93 10.70
C ASP A 76 -5.00 17.88 9.68
N GLU A 77 -4.23 18.48 8.77
CA GLU A 77 -4.76 19.39 7.75
C GLU A 77 -5.69 18.68 6.75
N VAL A 78 -5.32 17.48 6.31
CA VAL A 78 -6.17 16.68 5.39
C VAL A 78 -7.43 16.22 6.11
N MET A 79 -7.34 15.85 7.39
CA MET A 79 -8.49 15.52 8.23
C MET A 79 -9.44 16.72 8.37
N GLU A 80 -8.92 17.93 8.56
CA GLU A 80 -9.74 19.14 8.67
C GLU A 80 -10.43 19.51 7.34
N ILE A 81 -9.71 19.46 6.22
CA ILE A 81 -10.24 19.87 4.91
C ILE A 81 -11.23 18.86 4.35
N SER A 82 -10.91 17.57 4.46
CA SER A 82 -11.61 16.50 3.74
C SER A 82 -12.42 15.58 4.65
N GLY A 83 -12.14 15.56 5.96
CA GLY A 83 -12.72 14.59 6.89
C GLY A 83 -12.18 13.17 6.70
N VAL A 84 -11.06 13.00 5.98
CA VAL A 84 -10.50 11.71 5.60
C VAL A 84 -9.01 11.65 5.96
N GLU A 85 -8.50 10.47 6.32
CA GLU A 85 -7.08 10.25 6.62
C GLU A 85 -6.19 10.45 5.38
N LEU A 86 -4.94 10.84 5.60
CA LEU A 86 -3.93 11.06 4.56
C LEU A 86 -3.80 9.86 3.60
N GLU A 87 -3.84 8.63 4.12
CA GLU A 87 -3.67 7.40 3.32
C GLU A 87 -4.80 7.16 2.29
N GLN A 88 -5.98 7.72 2.52
CA GLN A 88 -7.13 7.53 1.63
C GLN A 88 -7.14 8.53 0.46
N LEU A 89 -6.24 9.52 0.47
CA LEU A 89 -6.01 10.36 -0.69
C LEU A 89 -5.68 9.50 -1.91
N LEU A 90 -5.94 10.05 -3.09
CA LEU A 90 -5.63 9.35 -4.33
C LEU A 90 -4.12 9.12 -4.46
N SER A 91 -3.33 10.09 -3.98
CA SER A 91 -1.89 10.24 -4.20
C SER A 91 -1.11 10.70 -2.94
N PRO A 92 -1.24 10.03 -1.78
CA PRO A 92 -0.66 10.49 -0.50
C PRO A 92 0.84 10.79 -0.58
N ALA A 93 1.62 9.91 -1.22
CA ALA A 93 3.06 10.09 -1.39
C ALA A 93 3.42 11.36 -2.19
N LYS A 94 2.58 11.75 -3.16
CA LYS A 94 2.79 12.97 -3.93
C LYS A 94 2.57 14.21 -3.06
N VAL A 95 1.57 14.18 -2.19
CA VAL A 95 1.31 15.27 -1.24
C VAL A 95 2.48 15.43 -0.27
N VAL A 96 2.93 14.33 0.32
CA VAL A 96 4.10 14.33 1.24
C VAL A 96 5.34 14.87 0.53
N ASN A 97 5.62 14.43 -0.70
CA ASN A 97 6.77 14.91 -1.46
C ASN A 97 6.66 16.41 -1.80
N LEU A 98 5.47 16.89 -2.18
CA LEU A 98 5.24 18.32 -2.44
C LEU A 98 5.46 19.16 -1.17
N GLU A 99 5.03 18.69 -0.01
CA GLU A 99 5.25 19.38 1.26
C GLU A 99 6.73 19.38 1.67
N ARG A 100 7.46 18.28 1.45
CA ARG A 100 8.92 18.22 1.65
C ARG A 100 9.64 19.23 0.75
N GLU A 101 9.26 19.31 -0.53
CA GLU A 101 9.83 20.27 -1.47
C GLU A 101 9.51 21.73 -1.08
N ILE A 102 8.29 22.00 -0.60
CA ILE A 102 7.91 23.33 -0.08
C ILE A 102 8.75 23.69 1.15
N PHE A 103 8.96 22.74 2.05
CA PHE A 103 9.78 22.95 3.25
C PHE A 103 11.23 23.27 2.89
N GLN A 104 11.83 22.50 1.96
CA GLN A 104 13.18 22.77 1.47
C GLN A 104 13.30 24.15 0.81
N LEU A 105 12.33 24.52 -0.05
CA LEU A 105 12.30 25.85 -0.68
C LEU A 105 12.17 26.98 0.34
N LYS A 106 11.39 26.79 1.42
CA LYS A 106 11.30 27.77 2.52
C LYS A 106 12.64 27.93 3.24
N LYS A 107 13.38 26.85 3.46
CA LYS A 107 14.74 26.91 4.04
C LYS A 107 15.74 27.59 3.09
N GLU A 108 15.63 27.34 1.79
CA GLU A 108 16.41 28.05 0.76
C GLU A 108 16.10 29.56 0.77
N LEU A 109 14.83 29.94 0.97
CA LEU A 109 14.40 31.33 1.06
C LEU A 109 15.02 32.05 2.28
N GLU A 110 15.11 31.38 3.44
CA GLU A 110 15.72 31.95 4.65
C GLU A 110 17.24 32.20 4.51
N THR A 111 17.91 31.41 3.68
CA THR A 111 19.36 31.50 3.47
C THR A 111 19.74 32.35 2.24
N THR A 112 18.78 32.65 1.38
CA THR A 112 19.00 33.43 0.16
C THR A 112 18.98 34.93 0.44
N SER A 113 20.13 35.58 0.26
CA SER A 113 20.25 37.05 0.39
C SER A 113 19.91 37.82 -0.90
N ASN A 114 19.76 37.13 -2.03
CA ASN A 114 19.46 37.74 -3.33
C ASN A 114 17.95 37.90 -3.53
N GLN A 115 17.48 39.14 -3.61
CA GLN A 115 16.07 39.48 -3.73
C GLN A 115 15.39 38.94 -5.01
N ALA A 116 16.12 38.86 -6.13
CA ALA A 116 15.56 38.29 -7.36
C ALA A 116 15.34 36.77 -7.24
N ARG A 117 16.29 36.07 -6.60
CA ARG A 117 16.18 34.63 -6.35
C ARG A 117 15.11 34.32 -5.29
N ALA A 118 14.96 35.19 -4.28
CA ALA A 118 13.89 35.08 -3.30
C ALA A 118 12.50 35.15 -3.96
N ALA A 119 12.30 36.09 -4.89
CA ALA A 119 11.04 36.20 -5.63
C ALA A 119 10.73 34.96 -6.49
N GLU A 120 11.73 34.36 -7.15
CA GLU A 120 11.56 33.10 -7.88
C GLU A 120 11.15 31.94 -6.95
N ILE A 121 11.78 31.83 -5.78
CA ILE A 121 11.47 30.79 -4.80
C ILE A 121 10.04 30.96 -4.25
N GLU A 122 9.59 32.19 -4.00
CA GLU A 122 8.22 32.48 -3.59
C GLU A 122 7.19 32.02 -4.63
N GLU A 123 7.46 32.26 -5.93
CA GLU A 123 6.60 31.79 -7.01
C GLU A 123 6.58 30.25 -7.11
N GLU A 124 7.73 29.59 -6.94
CA GLU A 124 7.82 28.12 -6.89
C GLU A 124 7.03 27.55 -5.71
N ILE A 125 7.12 28.17 -4.53
CA ILE A 125 6.36 27.79 -3.33
C ILE A 125 4.86 27.92 -3.61
N ALA A 126 4.39 29.06 -4.15
CA ALA A 126 2.98 29.29 -4.43
C ALA A 126 2.43 28.27 -5.44
N THR A 127 3.21 27.94 -6.47
CA THR A 127 2.87 26.93 -7.47
C THR A 127 2.76 25.54 -6.85
N LYS A 128 3.72 25.14 -6.02
CA LYS A 128 3.70 23.83 -5.33
C LYS A 128 2.58 23.73 -4.31
N GLN A 129 2.30 24.81 -3.56
CA GLN A 129 1.17 24.87 -2.62
C GLN A 129 -0.17 24.68 -3.33
N THR A 130 -0.36 25.33 -4.48
CA THR A 130 -1.58 25.16 -5.29
C THR A 130 -1.75 23.70 -5.74
N LYS A 131 -0.65 23.05 -6.16
CA LYS A 131 -0.65 21.62 -6.51
C LYS A 131 -0.94 20.74 -5.29
N ALA A 132 -0.31 21.00 -4.15
CA ALA A 132 -0.52 20.24 -2.92
C ALA A 132 -1.99 20.33 -2.49
N ASN A 133 -2.58 21.52 -2.50
CA ASN A 133 -3.98 21.74 -2.16
C ASN A 133 -4.95 21.04 -3.13
N GLY A 134 -4.60 20.98 -4.42
CA GLY A 134 -5.34 20.18 -5.40
C GLY A 134 -5.35 18.70 -5.02
N GLU A 135 -4.18 18.13 -4.73
CA GLU A 135 -4.03 16.71 -4.38
C GLU A 135 -4.64 16.35 -3.02
N LYS A 136 -4.57 17.23 -2.01
CA LYS A 136 -5.22 17.06 -0.68
C LYS A 136 -6.75 16.89 -0.79
N ARG A 137 -7.36 17.35 -1.88
CA ARG A 137 -8.81 17.26 -2.13
C ARG A 137 -9.21 16.06 -2.99
N MET A 138 -8.25 15.37 -3.60
CA MET A 138 -8.51 14.22 -4.45
C MET A 138 -8.54 12.94 -3.61
N TYR A 139 -9.73 12.52 -3.20
CA TYR A 139 -9.95 11.24 -2.51
C TYR A 139 -11.15 10.48 -3.10
N VAL A 140 -11.19 9.15 -2.86
CA VAL A 140 -12.33 8.33 -3.28
C VAL A 140 -13.50 8.60 -2.34
N GLN A 141 -14.55 9.25 -2.85
CA GLN A 141 -15.72 9.63 -2.04
C GLN A 141 -16.41 8.41 -1.41
N GLY A 142 -16.92 8.57 -0.19
CA GLY A 142 -17.54 7.47 0.58
C GLY A 142 -18.75 6.82 -0.11
N TRP A 143 -19.56 7.60 -0.83
CA TRP A 143 -20.68 7.05 -1.61
C TRP A 143 -20.21 6.14 -2.75
N LEU A 144 -19.08 6.47 -3.39
CA LEU A 144 -18.48 5.65 -4.45
C LEU A 144 -17.94 4.32 -3.89
N LYS A 145 -17.35 4.35 -2.68
CA LYS A 145 -16.98 3.12 -1.95
C LYS A 145 -18.21 2.25 -1.67
N THR A 146 -19.33 2.87 -1.32
CA THR A 146 -20.60 2.17 -1.06
C THR A 146 -21.15 1.52 -2.33
N LEU A 147 -21.06 2.18 -3.48
CA LEU A 147 -21.45 1.59 -4.76
C LEU A 147 -20.62 0.35 -5.11
N PHE A 148 -19.31 0.37 -4.86
CA PHE A 148 -18.47 -0.81 -5.09
C PHE A 148 -18.83 -1.99 -4.18
N VAL A 149 -19.23 -1.73 -2.94
CA VAL A 149 -19.76 -2.77 -2.04
C VAL A 149 -21.13 -3.25 -2.50
N GLY A 150 -22.01 -2.35 -2.95
CA GLY A 150 -23.29 -2.74 -3.54
C GLY A 150 -23.12 -3.62 -4.78
N GLN A 151 -22.20 -3.26 -5.67
CA GLN A 151 -21.83 -4.05 -6.84
C GLN A 151 -21.26 -5.42 -6.46
N SER A 152 -20.42 -5.50 -5.43
CA SER A 152 -19.85 -6.78 -5.00
C SER A 152 -20.93 -7.71 -4.44
N VAL A 153 -21.81 -7.22 -3.57
CA VAL A 153 -22.93 -7.99 -3.03
C VAL A 153 -23.87 -8.42 -4.15
N LEU A 154 -24.24 -7.51 -5.04
CA LEU A 154 -25.09 -7.82 -6.19
C LEU A 154 -24.45 -8.89 -7.09
N SER A 155 -23.13 -8.80 -7.34
CA SER A 155 -22.43 -9.77 -8.16
C SER A 155 -22.41 -11.17 -7.55
N VAL A 156 -22.33 -11.29 -6.21
CA VAL A 156 -22.45 -12.58 -5.51
C VAL A 156 -23.86 -13.17 -5.69
N VAL A 157 -24.89 -12.34 -5.55
CA VAL A 157 -26.27 -12.78 -5.75
C VAL A 157 -26.47 -13.27 -7.18
N VAL A 158 -26.07 -12.47 -8.18
CA VAL A 158 -26.15 -12.85 -9.59
C VAL A 158 -25.34 -14.11 -9.88
N ALA A 159 -24.14 -14.23 -9.33
CA ALA A 159 -23.31 -15.44 -9.43
C ALA A 159 -24.07 -16.69 -8.95
N GLY A 160 -24.74 -16.59 -7.79
CA GLY A 160 -25.58 -17.66 -7.27
C GLY A 160 -26.70 -18.02 -8.24
N PHE A 161 -27.52 -17.05 -8.65
CA PHE A 161 -28.61 -17.28 -9.62
C PHE A 161 -28.11 -17.99 -10.90
N LEU A 162 -27.00 -17.54 -11.46
CA LEU A 162 -26.38 -18.17 -12.64
C LEU A 162 -25.92 -19.60 -12.34
N SER A 163 -25.24 -19.88 -11.22
CA SER A 163 -24.77 -21.22 -10.87
C SER A 163 -25.92 -22.21 -10.63
N TYR A 164 -27.00 -21.76 -9.99
CA TYR A 164 -28.24 -22.54 -9.83
C TYR A 164 -29.02 -22.69 -11.15
N GLY A 165 -28.65 -21.98 -12.22
CA GLY A 165 -29.39 -22.00 -13.48
C GLY A 165 -30.76 -21.31 -13.37
N ILE A 166 -30.93 -20.44 -12.38
CA ILE A 166 -32.17 -19.69 -12.16
C ILE A 166 -32.01 -18.33 -12.82
N VAL A 167 -32.40 -18.24 -14.09
CA VAL A 167 -32.42 -16.96 -14.81
C VAL A 167 -33.88 -16.65 -15.17
N PRO A 168 -34.41 -15.49 -14.78
CA PRO A 168 -35.78 -15.14 -15.13
C PRO A 168 -35.93 -15.14 -16.65
N PHE A 169 -37.04 -15.69 -17.14
CA PHE A 169 -37.39 -15.79 -18.57
C PHE A 169 -36.56 -16.78 -19.39
N VAL A 170 -35.74 -17.63 -18.76
CA VAL A 170 -34.98 -18.70 -19.42
C VAL A 170 -35.26 -20.03 -18.71
N GLU A 171 -35.83 -21.00 -19.42
CA GLU A 171 -36.19 -22.31 -18.85
C GLU A 171 -34.95 -23.20 -18.62
N ASP A 172 -34.05 -23.25 -19.60
CA ASP A 172 -32.83 -24.05 -19.53
C ASP A 172 -31.60 -23.17 -19.72
N VAL A 173 -30.84 -22.99 -18.64
CA VAL A 173 -29.58 -22.24 -18.67
C VAL A 173 -28.44 -23.19 -19.05
N ASP A 174 -27.81 -22.91 -20.19
CA ASP A 174 -26.66 -23.69 -20.67
C ASP A 174 -25.52 -23.74 -19.64
N ILE A 175 -24.78 -24.85 -19.63
CA ILE A 175 -23.68 -25.08 -18.71
C ILE A 175 -22.63 -23.97 -18.76
N SER A 176 -22.39 -23.36 -19.93
CA SER A 176 -21.43 -22.27 -20.09
C SER A 176 -21.80 -21.04 -19.25
N VAL A 177 -23.10 -20.73 -19.17
CA VAL A 177 -23.63 -19.61 -18.38
C VAL A 177 -23.59 -19.94 -16.89
N ARG A 178 -23.83 -21.21 -16.52
CA ARG A 178 -23.72 -21.66 -15.12
C ARG A 178 -22.27 -21.64 -14.62
N VAL A 179 -21.32 -22.00 -15.49
CA VAL A 179 -19.88 -21.89 -15.24
C VAL A 179 -19.48 -20.44 -15.01
N LEU A 180 -20.00 -19.52 -15.84
CA LEU A 180 -19.78 -18.09 -15.65
C LEU A 180 -20.25 -17.61 -14.26
N GLY A 181 -21.30 -18.22 -13.70
CA GLY A 181 -21.79 -17.95 -12.35
C GLY A 181 -20.72 -18.06 -11.26
N PHE A 182 -19.95 -19.15 -11.18
CA PHE A 182 -18.91 -19.24 -10.14
C PHE A 182 -17.67 -18.41 -10.49
N TRP A 183 -17.41 -18.13 -11.78
CA TRP A 183 -16.36 -17.21 -12.20
C TRP A 183 -16.68 -15.75 -11.85
N PHE A 184 -17.95 -15.36 -11.70
CA PHE A 184 -18.35 -14.00 -11.32
C PHE A 184 -17.76 -13.54 -9.98
N ILE A 185 -17.53 -14.47 -9.04
CA ILE A 185 -16.89 -14.14 -7.76
C ILE A 185 -15.50 -13.54 -8.00
N TRP A 186 -14.71 -14.18 -8.86
CA TRP A 186 -13.38 -13.68 -9.19
C TRP A 186 -13.40 -12.47 -10.14
N LEU A 187 -14.29 -12.48 -11.13
CA LEU A 187 -14.33 -11.43 -12.17
C LEU A 187 -14.95 -10.11 -11.71
N PHE A 188 -15.93 -10.15 -10.80
CA PHE A 188 -16.70 -8.98 -10.43
C PHE A 188 -16.66 -8.72 -8.93
N THR A 189 -16.87 -9.73 -8.08
CA THR A 189 -16.92 -9.50 -6.62
C THR A 189 -15.58 -9.01 -6.08
N ILE A 190 -14.48 -9.74 -6.36
CA ILE A 190 -13.15 -9.38 -5.84
C ILE A 190 -12.64 -8.04 -6.39
N PRO A 191 -12.71 -7.75 -7.70
CA PRO A 191 -12.29 -6.45 -8.23
C PRO A 191 -13.10 -5.28 -7.68
N SER A 192 -14.42 -5.43 -7.51
CA SER A 192 -15.25 -4.40 -6.87
C SER A 192 -14.82 -4.14 -5.43
N LEU A 193 -14.56 -5.19 -4.63
CA LEU A 193 -14.05 -5.02 -3.27
C LEU A 193 -12.66 -4.36 -3.25
N ARG A 194 -11.78 -4.68 -4.21
CA ARG A 194 -10.44 -4.05 -4.32
C ARG A 194 -10.51 -2.58 -4.71
N ALA A 195 -11.51 -2.16 -5.50
CA ALA A 195 -11.64 -0.79 -5.99
C ALA A 195 -11.92 0.25 -4.88
N ARG A 196 -12.41 -0.19 -3.70
CA ARG A 196 -12.78 0.71 -2.59
C ARG A 196 -11.60 1.27 -1.80
N LYS A 197 -10.36 0.89 -2.14
CA LYS A 197 -9.15 1.10 -1.33
C LYS A 197 -9.32 0.55 0.10
N PRO A 198 -9.41 -0.78 0.24
CA PRO A 198 -9.59 -1.43 1.53
C PRO A 198 -8.41 -1.17 2.48
N ALA A 199 -8.67 -1.26 3.78
CA ALA A 199 -7.62 -1.14 4.81
C ALA A 199 -6.57 -2.26 4.65
N ALA A 200 -5.38 -2.08 5.23
CA ALA A 200 -4.23 -2.95 4.98
C ALA A 200 -4.51 -4.46 5.18
N GLY A 201 -5.23 -4.86 6.24
CA GLY A 201 -5.56 -6.28 6.48
C GLY A 201 -6.61 -6.85 5.52
N GLU A 202 -7.63 -6.07 5.19
CA GLU A 202 -8.61 -6.46 4.18
C GLU A 202 -7.96 -6.55 2.79
N LYS A 203 -7.03 -5.66 2.50
CA LYS A 203 -6.29 -5.66 1.25
C LYS A 203 -5.48 -6.94 1.06
N GLU A 204 -4.79 -7.39 2.11
CA GLU A 204 -4.06 -8.66 2.07
C GLU A 204 -5.01 -9.84 1.86
N ALA A 205 -6.14 -9.87 2.57
CA ALA A 205 -7.18 -10.88 2.37
C ALA A 205 -7.67 -10.93 0.92
N LEU A 206 -7.92 -9.77 0.30
CA LEU A 206 -8.38 -9.69 -1.08
C LEU A 206 -7.30 -10.10 -2.09
N ASN A 207 -6.01 -9.88 -1.80
CA ASN A 207 -4.92 -10.37 -2.64
C ASN A 207 -4.86 -11.91 -2.61
N TRP A 208 -5.01 -12.51 -1.43
CA TRP A 208 -5.14 -13.97 -1.31
C TRP A 208 -6.37 -14.52 -2.03
N ALA A 209 -7.53 -13.90 -1.82
CA ALA A 209 -8.77 -14.29 -2.48
C ALA A 209 -8.63 -14.20 -4.01
N PHE A 210 -7.97 -13.16 -4.53
CA PHE A 210 -7.74 -12.97 -5.96
C PHE A 210 -6.89 -14.09 -6.59
N GLY A 211 -5.98 -14.69 -5.83
CA GLY A 211 -5.18 -15.84 -6.29
C GLY A 211 -5.86 -17.20 -6.05
N LEU A 212 -6.52 -17.36 -4.89
CA LEU A 212 -7.12 -18.64 -4.49
C LEU A 212 -8.44 -18.95 -5.19
N THR A 213 -9.27 -17.97 -5.49
CA THR A 213 -10.54 -18.20 -6.21
C THR A 213 -10.36 -18.70 -7.65
N PRO A 214 -9.48 -18.15 -8.52
CA PRO A 214 -9.28 -18.70 -9.85
C PRO A 214 -8.60 -20.09 -9.77
N LEU A 215 -7.72 -20.31 -8.79
CA LEU A 215 -7.17 -21.64 -8.53
C LEU A 215 -8.27 -22.64 -8.14
N THR A 216 -9.20 -22.22 -7.29
CA THR A 216 -10.38 -23.02 -6.91
C THR A 216 -11.24 -23.32 -8.13
N ASN A 217 -11.48 -22.33 -9.01
CA ASN A 217 -12.23 -22.52 -10.26
C ASN A 217 -11.57 -23.51 -11.22
N LEU A 218 -10.24 -23.55 -11.25
CA LEU A 218 -9.48 -24.47 -12.09
C LEU A 218 -9.41 -25.88 -11.51
N LEU A 219 -9.30 -26.02 -10.18
CA LEU A 219 -9.13 -27.31 -9.51
C LEU A 219 -10.45 -28.00 -9.15
N ALA A 220 -11.49 -27.24 -8.83
CA ALA A 220 -12.76 -27.81 -8.38
C ALA A 220 -13.43 -28.74 -9.41
N PRO A 221 -13.38 -28.49 -10.74
CA PRO A 221 -13.94 -29.39 -11.76
C PRO A 221 -13.39 -30.83 -11.73
N PHE A 222 -12.19 -31.04 -11.19
CA PHE A 222 -11.61 -32.39 -11.03
C PHE A 222 -12.25 -33.17 -9.87
N VAL A 223 -12.87 -32.48 -8.91
CA VAL A 223 -13.53 -33.08 -7.75
C VAL A 223 -15.05 -33.11 -7.95
N THR A 224 -15.64 -32.00 -8.40
CA THR A 224 -17.07 -31.86 -8.63
C THR A 224 -17.35 -31.14 -9.94
N LYS A 225 -18.31 -31.64 -10.72
CA LYS A 225 -18.78 -31.00 -11.95
C LYS A 225 -19.99 -30.09 -11.71
N ASP A 226 -20.49 -30.01 -10.47
CA ASP A 226 -21.65 -29.19 -10.12
C ASP A 226 -21.26 -27.72 -9.92
N PRO A 227 -21.72 -26.78 -10.77
CA PRO A 227 -21.43 -25.36 -10.64
C PRO A 227 -21.84 -24.76 -9.29
N VAL A 228 -22.88 -25.29 -8.65
CA VAL A 228 -23.38 -24.78 -7.36
C VAL A 228 -22.37 -25.06 -6.24
N LEU A 229 -21.80 -26.27 -6.22
CA LEU A 229 -20.76 -26.61 -5.24
C LEU A 229 -19.49 -25.78 -5.46
N ILE A 230 -19.12 -25.50 -6.71
CA ILE A 230 -17.96 -24.65 -7.04
C ILE A 230 -18.23 -23.20 -6.59
N TYR A 231 -19.44 -22.67 -6.80
CA TYR A 231 -19.83 -21.35 -6.31
C TYR A 231 -19.69 -21.24 -4.78
N TRP A 232 -20.22 -22.21 -4.03
CA TRP A 232 -20.10 -22.22 -2.57
C TRP A 232 -18.64 -22.38 -2.11
N ALA A 233 -17.84 -23.19 -2.81
CA ALA A 233 -16.41 -23.29 -2.54
C ALA A 233 -15.72 -21.93 -2.69
N ASN A 234 -16.03 -21.16 -3.74
CA ASN A 234 -15.49 -19.81 -3.91
C ASN A 234 -15.94 -18.84 -2.82
N LEU A 235 -17.19 -18.91 -2.37
CA LEU A 235 -17.66 -18.11 -1.25
C LEU A 235 -16.94 -18.45 0.04
N VAL A 236 -16.76 -19.74 0.34
CA VAL A 236 -16.03 -20.19 1.53
C VAL A 236 -14.56 -19.75 1.45
N VAL A 237 -13.91 -19.90 0.31
CA VAL A 237 -12.53 -19.43 0.11
C VAL A 237 -12.43 -17.92 0.30
N THR A 238 -13.33 -17.14 -0.30
CA THR A 238 -13.35 -15.68 -0.17
C THR A 238 -13.60 -15.27 1.28
N ALA A 239 -14.58 -15.88 1.94
CA ALA A 239 -14.91 -15.62 3.34
C ALA A 239 -13.77 -16.05 4.29
N ALA A 240 -13.08 -17.14 4.01
CA ALA A 240 -11.93 -17.60 4.78
C ALA A 240 -10.75 -16.63 4.65
N CYS A 241 -10.48 -16.13 3.44
CA CYS A 241 -9.46 -15.09 3.23
C CYS A 241 -9.84 -13.81 4.01
N TYR A 242 -11.11 -13.40 3.94
CA TYR A 242 -11.60 -12.22 4.64
C TYR A 242 -11.53 -12.38 6.17
N GLY A 243 -11.93 -13.54 6.67
CA GLY A 243 -11.82 -13.90 8.09
C GLY A 243 -10.37 -13.92 8.56
N TYR A 244 -9.45 -14.45 7.75
CA TYR A 244 -8.02 -14.42 8.02
C TYR A 244 -7.51 -12.97 8.14
N GLY A 245 -7.80 -12.11 7.17
CA GLY A 245 -7.35 -10.71 7.20
C GLY A 245 -8.03 -9.83 8.26
N LEU A 246 -9.19 -10.21 8.78
CA LEU A 246 -9.83 -9.47 9.88
C LEU A 246 -9.44 -9.98 11.28
N LEU A 247 -9.24 -11.28 11.45
CA LEU A 247 -8.98 -11.89 12.76
C LEU A 247 -7.49 -12.01 13.08
N LEU A 248 -6.64 -12.21 12.07
CA LEU A 248 -5.21 -12.46 12.25
C LEU A 248 -4.33 -11.26 11.88
N TRP A 249 -4.93 -10.18 11.38
CA TRP A 249 -4.20 -8.95 11.11
C TRP A 249 -3.82 -8.24 12.42
N LYS A 250 -2.53 -8.29 12.76
CA LYS A 250 -1.94 -7.43 13.79
C LYS A 250 -1.52 -6.09 13.14
N PRO A 251 -1.75 -4.94 13.81
CA PRO A 251 -1.16 -3.68 13.36
C PRO A 251 0.36 -3.83 13.31
N SER A 252 0.98 -3.22 12.30
CA SER A 252 2.38 -3.35 11.89
C SER A 252 3.44 -2.94 12.93
N ASP A 253 3.05 -2.68 14.18
CA ASP A 253 3.92 -2.32 15.30
C ASP A 253 4.08 -3.45 16.33
N ALA A 254 3.53 -4.64 16.06
CA ALA A 254 3.82 -5.83 16.87
C ALA A 254 5.24 -6.33 16.55
N PRO A 255 6.09 -6.65 17.56
CA PRO A 255 7.42 -7.19 17.32
C PRO A 255 7.29 -8.42 16.43
N ALA A 256 8.09 -8.45 15.36
CA ALA A 256 8.07 -9.47 14.33
C ALA A 256 8.29 -10.86 14.94
N GLU A 257 7.20 -11.51 15.36
CA GLU A 257 7.20 -12.96 15.45
C GLU A 257 7.33 -13.49 14.02
N ALA A 258 8.28 -14.42 13.87
CA ALA A 258 8.76 -14.93 12.61
C ALA A 258 7.61 -15.16 11.62
N ASP A 259 7.52 -14.26 10.65
CA ASP A 259 6.61 -14.36 9.53
C ASP A 259 7.03 -15.58 8.69
N THR A 260 6.45 -16.73 9.03
CA THR A 260 6.75 -18.07 8.49
C THR A 260 6.29 -18.25 7.04
N THR A 261 5.76 -17.21 6.40
CA THR A 261 5.42 -17.30 4.97
C THR A 261 6.69 -17.44 4.12
N PRO A 262 6.77 -18.45 3.23
CA PRO A 262 7.92 -18.64 2.37
C PRO A 262 8.19 -17.40 1.49
N GLY A 263 9.47 -17.10 1.22
CA GLY A 263 9.85 -15.90 0.46
C GLY A 263 9.16 -15.78 -0.91
N TRP A 264 8.98 -16.90 -1.61
CA TRP A 264 8.27 -16.93 -2.90
C TRP A 264 6.79 -16.57 -2.79
N VAL A 265 6.13 -16.90 -1.67
CA VAL A 265 4.73 -16.51 -1.41
C VAL A 265 4.65 -15.02 -1.17
N LYS A 266 5.60 -14.46 -0.40
CA LYS A 266 5.69 -13.02 -0.19
C LYS A 266 5.90 -12.29 -1.52
N ASP A 267 6.76 -12.81 -2.38
CA ASP A 267 7.02 -12.19 -3.69
C ASP A 267 5.83 -12.32 -4.64
N ALA A 268 5.10 -13.44 -4.60
CA ALA A 268 3.83 -13.59 -5.32
C ALA A 268 2.75 -12.62 -4.81
N LEU A 269 2.59 -12.49 -3.49
CA LEU A 269 1.67 -11.53 -2.88
C LEU A 269 2.06 -10.08 -3.17
N LYS A 270 3.34 -9.76 -3.19
CA LYS A 270 3.85 -8.45 -3.63
C LYS A 270 3.51 -8.21 -5.10
N ALA A 271 3.66 -9.20 -5.96
CA ALA A 271 3.27 -9.08 -7.38
C ALA A 271 1.74 -8.93 -7.56
N LEU A 272 0.95 -9.52 -6.66
CA LEU A 272 -0.51 -9.34 -6.60
C LEU A 272 -0.93 -7.98 -6.02
N ASP A 273 -0.08 -7.37 -5.20
CA ASP A 273 -0.24 -6.05 -4.59
C ASP A 273 0.02 -4.89 -5.56
N TYR A 274 -0.64 -4.92 -6.72
CA TYR A 274 -0.70 -3.76 -7.62
C TYR A 274 -1.56 -2.65 -6.98
N GLY A 275 -0.95 -1.50 -6.69
CA GLY A 275 -1.65 -0.30 -6.23
C GLY A 275 -1.31 0.19 -4.81
N SER A 276 -0.43 -0.47 -4.04
CA SER A 276 0.10 0.08 -2.78
C SER A 276 1.00 1.31 -2.96
N GLY A 277 1.40 1.64 -4.18
CA GLY A 277 2.34 2.74 -4.44
C GLY A 277 3.78 2.44 -4.02
N ARG A 278 4.11 1.20 -3.60
CA ARG A 278 5.48 0.77 -3.28
C ARG A 278 6.43 0.92 -4.46
N GLU A 279 5.93 0.78 -5.68
CA GLU A 279 6.69 0.92 -6.93
C GLU A 279 7.03 2.37 -7.28
N ARG A 280 6.53 3.35 -6.49
CA ARG A 280 6.80 4.78 -6.67
C ARG A 280 7.83 5.33 -5.67
N GLY A 281 8.60 4.47 -5.01
CA GLY A 281 9.75 4.86 -4.17
C GLY A 281 9.41 5.44 -2.80
N ALA A 282 8.17 5.28 -2.32
CA ALA A 282 7.71 5.93 -1.09
C ALA A 282 8.00 5.17 0.23
N ARG A 283 8.50 3.93 0.19
CA ARG A 283 8.98 3.21 1.38
C ARG A 283 10.21 2.39 0.99
N LYS A 284 11.39 2.84 1.41
CA LYS A 284 12.58 2.00 1.54
C LYS A 284 12.67 1.53 2.98
#